data_AF-A0A2H0UJD0-F1
#
_entry.id   AF-A0A2H0UJD0-F1
#
_cell.length_a   1.000
_cell.length_b   1.000
_cell.length_c   1.000
_cell.angle_alpha   90.00
_cell.angle_beta   90.00
_cell.angle_gamma   90.00
#
_symmetry.space_group_name_H-M   'P 1'
#
loop_
_entity.id
_entity.type
_entity.pdbx_description
1 polymer ?
#
loop_
_entity_poly.entity_id
_entity_poly.type
_entity_poly.pdbx_seq_one_letter_code
_entity_poly.pdbx_strand_id
1 'polypeptide(L)'
;MKTGAYVAVILAILVGAGFYLFYGGGSTENQEVLLTPQAEYFIQTVESETVARVGQPIEGFEPSMFIRAFPGIVHKDFDGVETEQGVYQVSNGAIVFILTDSSPEHSAARAITPSGMNTLLENISARLSLPIEDNEGIDAIISEITAVNLEEAIIGAWRSTDDENFTRKFDSNGTVTDTYDGQDLATSVGSWVILYDLSEEPANLPLIEGATYLKILFAEEALYFTISEISSNTLQLIYLDRGGALNFEREE
;
A
#
# COMPACT_ATOMS: atom_id res chain seq x y z
N MET A 1 34.32 -11.87 -6.05
CA MET A 1 33.01 -11.99 -5.35
C MET A 1 33.07 -11.68 -3.84
N LYS A 2 34.08 -10.95 -3.31
CA LYS A 2 34.10 -10.59 -1.88
C LYS A 2 33.71 -9.13 -1.60
N THR A 3 33.63 -8.29 -2.62
CA THR A 3 33.39 -6.84 -2.48
C THR A 3 31.93 -6.49 -2.22
N GLY A 4 30.96 -7.28 -2.71
CA GLY A 4 29.53 -7.00 -2.51
C GLY A 4 29.06 -7.14 -1.06
N ALA A 5 29.61 -8.11 -0.31
CA ALA A 5 29.23 -8.35 1.08
C ALA A 5 29.64 -7.20 2.03
N TYR A 6 30.76 -6.52 1.76
CA TYR A 6 31.21 -5.40 2.59
C TYR A 6 30.38 -4.13 2.41
N VAL A 7 29.80 -3.91 1.24
CA VAL A 7 28.96 -2.72 0.98
C VAL A 7 27.62 -2.84 1.71
N ALA A 8 27.01 -4.03 1.73
CA ALA A 8 25.76 -4.27 2.44
C ALA A 8 25.90 -4.08 3.96
N VAL A 9 27.00 -4.57 4.56
CA VAL A 9 27.24 -4.43 6.01
C VAL A 9 27.48 -2.97 6.41
N ILE A 10 28.18 -2.19 5.58
CA ILE A 10 28.42 -0.77 5.87
C ILE A 10 27.13 0.04 5.78
N LEU A 11 26.26 -0.26 4.81
CA LEU A 11 24.93 0.36 4.70
C LEU A 11 24.07 0.07 5.93
N ALA A 12 24.02 -1.20 6.38
CA ALA A 12 23.27 -1.58 7.58
C ALA A 12 23.76 -0.85 8.85
N ILE A 13 25.08 -0.70 9.01
CA ILE A 13 25.67 0.02 10.17
C ILE A 13 25.37 1.51 10.12
N LEU A 14 25.41 2.14 8.94
CA LEU A 14 25.12 3.57 8.81
C LEU A 14 23.64 3.88 9.03
N VAL A 15 22.74 3.00 8.58
CA VAL A 15 21.30 3.09 8.86
C VAL A 15 21.05 2.92 10.38
N GLY A 16 21.62 1.90 11.01
CA GLY A 16 21.46 1.67 12.46
C GLY A 16 22.05 2.78 13.34
N ALA A 17 23.20 3.35 12.97
CA ALA A 17 23.82 4.45 13.70
C ALA A 17 23.09 5.79 13.51
N GLY A 18 22.54 6.03 12.32
CA GLY A 18 21.68 7.18 12.06
C GLY A 18 20.38 7.12 12.88
N PHE A 19 19.78 5.93 12.96
CA PHE A 19 18.61 5.65 13.79
C PHE A 19 18.87 6.00 15.26
N TYR A 20 19.96 5.50 15.85
CA TYR A 20 20.27 5.75 17.27
C TYR A 20 20.50 7.23 17.60
N LEU A 21 21.13 7.99 16.69
CA LEU A 21 21.45 9.40 16.95
C LEU A 21 20.27 10.35 16.75
N PHE A 22 19.30 10.00 15.91
CA PHE A 22 18.13 10.85 15.64
C PHE A 22 17.10 10.78 16.79
N TYR A 23 16.93 9.62 17.41
CA TYR A 23 15.91 9.42 18.45
C TYR A 23 16.37 9.69 19.89
N GLY A 24 17.67 9.92 20.14
CA GLY A 24 18.22 10.07 21.50
C GLY A 24 18.11 11.46 22.16
N GLY A 25 17.40 12.42 21.55
CA GLY A 25 17.58 13.85 21.84
C GLY A 25 16.35 14.66 22.27
N GLY A 26 15.42 14.13 23.07
CA GLY A 26 14.25 14.90 23.53
C GLY A 26 13.66 14.40 24.85
N SER A 27 13.97 15.09 25.96
CA SER A 27 13.51 14.73 27.30
C SER A 27 12.10 15.26 27.61
N THR A 28 11.10 14.48 27.23
CA THR A 28 9.91 14.24 28.07
C THR A 28 10.00 12.81 28.56
N GLU A 29 9.22 12.43 29.56
CA GLU A 29 9.23 11.10 30.21
C GLU A 29 8.71 10.04 29.21
N ASN A 30 9.47 9.82 28.14
CA ASN A 30 9.18 8.90 27.06
C ASN A 30 9.37 7.50 27.63
N GLN A 31 8.26 6.78 27.83
CA GLN A 31 8.35 5.32 27.87
C GLN A 31 9.01 4.90 26.56
N GLU A 32 10.25 4.46 26.67
CA GLU A 32 10.98 3.85 25.56
C GLU A 32 10.12 2.68 25.08
N VAL A 33 9.48 2.84 23.91
CA VAL A 33 8.67 1.78 23.33
C VAL A 33 9.65 0.68 22.98
N LEU A 34 9.67 -0.36 23.83
CA LEU A 34 10.59 -1.48 23.66
C LEU A 34 10.04 -2.35 22.55
N LEU A 35 10.57 -2.17 21.34
CA LEU A 35 10.24 -3.02 20.20
C LEU A 35 10.68 -4.46 20.48
N THR A 36 9.92 -5.41 19.97
CA THR A 36 10.37 -6.80 19.92
C THR A 36 11.49 -6.91 18.88
N PRO A 37 12.44 -7.86 19.04
CA PRO A 37 13.46 -8.10 18.01
C PRO A 37 12.86 -8.36 16.61
N GLN A 38 11.67 -8.95 16.55
CA GLN A 38 10.94 -9.24 15.31
C GLN A 38 10.39 -7.97 14.68
N ALA A 39 9.84 -7.05 15.48
CA ALA A 39 9.41 -5.74 14.99
C ALA A 39 10.59 -4.91 14.48
N GLU A 40 11.72 -4.91 15.19
CA GLU A 40 12.96 -4.26 14.72
C GLU A 40 13.45 -4.86 13.39
N TYR A 41 13.41 -6.19 13.27
CA TYR A 41 13.79 -6.87 12.05
C TYR A 41 12.88 -6.51 10.87
N PHE A 42 11.57 -6.47 11.10
CA PHE A 42 10.58 -6.03 10.10
C PHE A 42 10.86 -4.59 9.66
N ILE A 43 10.98 -3.65 10.61
CA ILE A 43 11.22 -2.22 10.34
C ILE A 43 12.47 -2.05 9.46
N GLN A 44 13.60 -2.60 9.88
CA GLN A 44 14.86 -2.47 9.16
C GLN A 44 14.76 -3.01 7.74
N THR A 45 14.12 -4.17 7.57
CA THR A 45 14.01 -4.84 6.26
C THR A 45 13.09 -4.04 5.34
N VAL A 46 11.90 -3.68 5.81
CA VAL A 46 10.88 -2.97 5.04
C VAL A 46 11.33 -1.56 4.66
N GLU A 47 11.95 -0.81 5.57
CA GLU A 47 12.51 0.51 5.27
C GLU A 47 13.66 0.42 4.26
N SER A 48 14.61 -0.51 4.45
CA SER A 48 15.73 -0.70 3.52
C SER A 48 15.25 -1.04 2.12
N GLU A 49 14.28 -1.93 1.99
CA GLU A 49 13.69 -2.29 0.69
C GLU A 49 12.87 -1.15 0.09
N THR A 50 12.15 -0.38 0.91
CA THR A 50 11.45 0.83 0.46
C THR A 50 12.45 1.82 -0.13
N VAL A 51 13.55 2.12 0.55
CA VAL A 51 14.61 3.00 0.03
C VAL A 51 15.17 2.48 -1.29
N ALA A 52 15.37 1.16 -1.41
CA ALA A 52 15.90 0.56 -2.62
C ALA A 52 14.92 0.66 -3.82
N ARG A 53 13.60 0.59 -3.57
CA ARG A 53 12.56 0.57 -4.61
C ARG A 53 12.04 1.97 -4.98
N VAL A 54 11.85 2.84 -3.98
CA VAL A 54 11.18 4.14 -4.15
C VAL A 54 12.05 5.34 -3.80
N GLY A 55 13.23 5.13 -3.19
CA GLY A 55 14.16 6.19 -2.80
C GLY A 55 14.06 6.58 -1.32
N GLN A 56 15.03 7.37 -0.85
CA GLN A 56 15.12 7.79 0.54
C GLN A 56 14.19 8.97 0.82
N PRO A 57 13.31 8.90 1.85
CA PRO A 57 12.50 10.04 2.22
C PRO A 57 13.32 11.15 2.86
N ILE A 58 12.85 12.39 2.72
CA ILE A 58 13.45 13.57 3.36
C ILE A 58 12.85 13.77 4.77
N GLU A 59 11.57 13.45 4.95
CA GLU A 59 10.79 13.77 6.16
C GLU A 59 10.44 12.53 7.00
N GLY A 60 10.73 11.33 6.49
CA GLY A 60 10.41 10.04 7.12
C GLY A 60 9.55 9.16 6.22
N PHE A 61 9.25 7.94 6.66
CA PHE A 61 8.46 7.01 5.86
C PHE A 61 6.97 7.24 6.03
N GLU A 62 6.25 7.34 4.92
CA GLU A 62 4.80 7.50 4.88
C GLU A 62 4.14 6.29 4.19
N PRO A 63 2.82 6.04 4.41
CA PRO A 63 2.12 4.90 3.83
C PRO A 63 2.30 4.74 2.32
N SER A 64 2.32 5.88 1.62
CA SER A 64 2.47 5.95 0.17
C SER A 64 3.75 5.29 -0.35
N MET A 65 4.83 5.37 0.43
CA MET A 65 6.12 4.79 0.08
C MET A 65 6.09 3.27 0.22
N PHE A 66 5.49 2.78 1.30
CA PHE A 66 5.36 1.36 1.57
C PHE A 66 4.43 0.66 0.58
N ILE A 67 3.27 1.24 0.26
CA ILE A 67 2.33 0.70 -0.74
C ILE A 67 3.01 0.57 -2.11
N ARG A 68 3.77 1.59 -2.50
CA ARG A 68 4.52 1.57 -3.77
C ARG A 68 5.65 0.54 -3.76
N ALA A 69 6.34 0.37 -2.63
CA ALA A 69 7.41 -0.60 -2.48
C ALA A 69 6.90 -2.04 -2.38
N PHE A 70 5.74 -2.25 -1.76
CA PHE A 70 5.16 -3.55 -1.43
C PHE A 70 3.69 -3.57 -1.83
N PRO A 71 3.38 -3.99 -3.07
CA PRO A 71 2.02 -3.93 -3.58
C PRO A 71 1.00 -4.81 -2.84
N GLY A 72 1.48 -5.75 -2.02
CA GLY A 72 0.63 -6.56 -1.15
C GLY A 72 0.26 -5.87 0.17
N ILE A 73 0.85 -4.72 0.52
CA ILE A 73 0.36 -3.85 1.60
C ILE A 73 -0.86 -3.08 1.09
N VAL A 74 -1.96 -3.15 1.82
CA VAL A 74 -3.22 -2.49 1.45
C VAL A 74 -3.54 -1.36 2.43
N HIS A 75 -4.46 -0.46 2.04
CA HIS A 75 -4.80 0.71 2.86
C HIS A 75 -5.22 0.33 4.29
N LYS A 76 -5.99 -0.76 4.43
CA LYS A 76 -6.47 -1.28 5.72
C LYS A 76 -5.34 -1.60 6.71
N ASP A 77 -4.14 -1.92 6.22
CA ASP A 77 -2.99 -2.23 7.08
C ASP A 77 -2.49 -0.99 7.85
N PHE A 78 -2.86 0.22 7.40
CA PHE A 78 -2.48 1.48 8.04
C PHE A 78 -3.49 2.00 9.06
N ASP A 79 -4.58 1.27 9.33
CA ASP A 79 -5.55 1.72 10.33
C ASP A 79 -4.94 1.67 11.74
N GLY A 80 -4.92 2.83 12.41
CA GLY A 80 -4.32 3.00 13.73
C GLY A 80 -2.80 3.17 13.74
N VAL A 81 -2.14 3.24 12.59
CA VAL A 81 -0.67 3.40 12.52
C VAL A 81 -0.26 4.78 13.02
N GLU A 82 0.54 4.80 14.10
CA GLU A 82 1.05 6.01 14.75
C GLU A 82 2.08 6.75 13.87
N THR A 83 2.03 8.09 13.92
CA THR A 83 2.97 8.99 13.26
C THR A 83 3.58 9.97 14.25
N GLU A 84 4.58 10.75 13.84
CA GLU A 84 5.28 11.71 14.72
C GLU A 84 4.36 12.71 15.44
N GLN A 85 3.22 13.10 14.84
CA GLN A 85 2.26 14.03 15.47
C GLN A 85 0.79 13.55 15.41
N GLY A 86 0.54 12.30 15.03
CA GLY A 86 -0.82 11.85 14.75
C GLY A 86 -0.96 10.34 14.58
N VAL A 87 -2.01 9.97 13.85
CA VAL A 87 -2.34 8.58 13.54
C VAL A 87 -3.00 8.51 12.17
N TYR A 88 -2.71 7.45 11.42
CA TYR A 88 -3.47 7.12 10.23
C TYR A 88 -4.75 6.38 10.59
N GLN A 89 -5.84 6.73 9.93
CA GLN A 89 -7.12 6.01 9.99
C GLN A 89 -7.58 5.66 8.59
N VAL A 90 -8.27 4.53 8.45
CA VAL A 90 -8.83 4.13 7.16
C VAL A 90 -10.32 4.43 7.13
N SER A 91 -10.72 5.36 6.28
CA SER A 91 -12.11 5.80 6.14
C SER A 91 -12.53 5.76 4.67
N ASN A 92 -13.63 5.05 4.39
CA ASN A 92 -14.14 4.83 3.03
C ASN A 92 -13.07 4.28 2.06
N GLY A 93 -12.22 3.38 2.56
CA GLY A 93 -11.15 2.77 1.78
C GLY A 93 -9.96 3.69 1.49
N ALA A 94 -9.90 4.89 2.07
CA ALA A 94 -8.78 5.82 1.95
C ALA A 94 -8.03 5.98 3.28
N ILE A 95 -6.72 6.17 3.21
CA ILE A 95 -5.88 6.52 4.36
C ILE A 95 -6.05 8.01 4.66
N VAL A 96 -6.41 8.33 5.90
CA VAL A 96 -6.62 9.69 6.39
C VAL A 96 -5.70 9.94 7.57
N PHE A 97 -4.88 10.99 7.47
CA PHE A 97 -4.04 11.44 8.58
C PHE A 97 -4.87 12.26 9.58
N ILE A 98 -4.84 11.87 10.85
CA ILE A 98 -5.49 12.57 11.96
C ILE A 98 -4.41 13.11 12.90
N LEU A 99 -4.25 14.44 12.95
CA LEU A 99 -3.36 15.11 13.89
C LEU A 99 -3.90 14.93 15.32
N THR A 100 -3.09 14.38 16.23
CA THR A 100 -3.45 14.15 17.64
C THR A 100 -2.67 15.06 18.59
N ASP A 101 -1.52 15.58 18.17
CA ASP A 101 -0.77 16.59 18.90
C ASP A 101 -1.41 17.99 18.72
N SER A 102 -1.40 18.78 19.80
CA SER A 102 -1.82 20.18 19.82
C SER A 102 -0.75 21.15 19.31
N SER A 103 0.48 20.67 19.13
CA SER A 103 1.58 21.45 18.56
C SER A 103 1.33 21.76 17.08
N PRO A 104 1.92 22.84 16.54
CA PRO A 104 1.90 23.09 15.09
C PRO A 104 2.45 21.89 14.30
N GLU A 105 1.81 21.56 13.18
CA GLU A 105 2.26 20.51 12.25
C GLU A 105 3.64 20.89 11.67
N HIS A 106 4.60 19.98 11.76
CA HIS A 106 5.94 20.11 11.16
C HIS A 106 6.13 19.18 9.96
N SER A 107 7.24 19.32 9.25
CA SER A 107 7.53 18.56 8.02
C SER A 107 7.41 17.04 8.21
N ALA A 108 7.89 16.50 9.33
CA ALA A 108 7.83 15.06 9.60
C ALA A 108 6.52 14.58 10.26
N ALA A 109 5.47 15.41 10.37
CA ALA A 109 4.29 15.11 11.20
C ALA A 109 3.61 13.77 10.86
N ARG A 110 3.72 13.39 9.59
CA ARG A 110 3.07 12.23 8.96
C ARG A 110 3.99 11.01 8.87
N ALA A 111 5.26 11.15 9.21
CA ALA A 111 6.19 10.04 9.23
C ALA A 111 5.75 9.00 10.26
N ILE A 112 5.73 7.74 9.85
CA ILE A 112 5.35 6.62 10.70
C ILE A 112 6.44 6.41 11.76
N THR A 113 6.04 6.32 13.03
CA THR A 113 6.98 6.08 14.13
C THR A 113 7.36 4.60 14.19
N PRO A 114 8.41 4.21 14.94
CA PRO A 114 8.70 2.79 15.16
C PRO A 114 7.54 2.02 15.81
N SER A 115 6.78 2.68 16.70
CA SER A 115 5.54 2.14 17.29
C SER A 115 4.45 1.94 16.23
N GLY A 116 4.29 2.91 15.32
CA GLY A 116 3.41 2.81 14.17
C GLY A 116 3.79 1.66 13.24
N MET A 117 5.08 1.44 13.00
CA MET A 117 5.55 0.29 12.21
C MET A 117 5.27 -1.06 12.87
N ASN A 118 5.32 -1.15 14.20
CA ASN A 118 4.88 -2.36 14.91
C ASN A 118 3.38 -2.60 14.70
N THR A 119 2.56 -1.54 14.78
CA THR A 119 1.11 -1.62 14.50
C THR A 119 0.85 -2.07 13.06
N LEU A 120 1.62 -1.56 12.09
CA LEU A 120 1.55 -1.99 10.69
C LEU A 120 1.87 -3.49 10.55
N LEU A 121 2.93 -3.97 11.19
CA LEU A 121 3.29 -5.40 11.20
C LEU A 121 2.14 -6.26 11.76
N GLU A 122 1.56 -5.86 12.90
CA GLU A 122 0.44 -6.58 13.53
C GLU A 122 -0.79 -6.63 12.61
N ASN A 123 -1.13 -5.53 11.95
CA ASN A 123 -2.24 -5.46 11.01
C ASN A 123 -2.02 -6.38 9.80
N ILE A 124 -0.83 -6.34 9.19
CA ILE A 124 -0.49 -7.20 8.04
C ILE A 124 -0.52 -8.67 8.47
N SER A 125 0.10 -9.01 9.60
CA SER A 125 0.10 -10.36 10.16
C SER A 125 -1.32 -10.89 10.36
N ALA A 126 -2.19 -10.08 10.98
CA ALA A 126 -3.58 -10.45 11.21
C ALA A 126 -4.35 -10.68 9.91
N ARG A 127 -4.16 -9.80 8.90
CA ARG A 127 -4.79 -9.93 7.58
C ARG A 127 -4.33 -11.19 6.85
N LEU A 128 -3.03 -11.45 6.84
CA LEU A 128 -2.44 -12.59 6.14
C LEU A 128 -2.54 -13.90 6.94
N SER A 129 -2.94 -13.83 8.21
CA SER A 129 -2.93 -14.96 9.15
C SER A 129 -1.54 -15.61 9.26
N LEU A 130 -0.48 -14.80 9.27
CA LEU A 130 0.91 -15.23 9.37
C LEU A 130 1.51 -14.85 10.74
N PRO A 131 2.33 -15.71 11.37
CA PRO A 131 2.88 -15.46 12.70
C PRO A 131 3.99 -14.39 12.69
N ILE A 132 4.21 -13.74 13.85
CA ILE A 132 5.28 -12.75 14.09
C ILE A 132 6.22 -13.16 15.23
N GLU A 133 6.23 -14.45 15.58
CA GLU A 133 6.97 -14.97 16.75
C GLU A 133 8.49 -15.06 16.51
N ASP A 134 8.90 -15.23 15.25
CA ASP A 134 10.29 -15.37 14.84
C ASP A 134 10.53 -14.75 13.46
N ASN A 135 11.81 -14.72 13.05
CA ASN A 135 12.19 -14.12 11.77
C ASN A 135 11.65 -14.90 10.57
N GLU A 136 11.35 -16.20 10.68
CA GLU A 136 10.77 -16.98 9.58
C GLU A 136 9.33 -16.52 9.31
N GLY A 137 8.55 -16.24 10.35
CA GLY A 137 7.23 -15.61 10.23
C GLY A 137 7.29 -14.21 9.60
N ILE A 138 8.26 -13.38 10.01
CA ILE A 138 8.49 -12.06 9.41
C ILE A 138 8.88 -12.16 7.94
N ASP A 139 9.78 -13.09 7.59
CA ASP A 139 10.21 -13.33 6.22
C ASP A 139 9.04 -13.78 5.34
N ALA A 140 8.15 -14.63 5.86
CA ALA A 140 6.93 -15.04 5.16
C ALA A 140 6.02 -13.84 4.88
N ILE A 141 5.82 -12.95 5.86
CA ILE A 141 5.05 -11.72 5.69
C ILE A 141 5.66 -10.84 4.60
N ILE A 142 6.97 -10.57 4.67
CA ILE A 142 7.69 -9.73 3.69
C ILE A 142 7.62 -10.34 2.29
N SER A 143 7.74 -11.65 2.18
CA SER A 143 7.58 -12.39 0.93
C SER A 143 6.18 -12.19 0.35
N GLU A 144 5.12 -12.38 1.14
CA GLU A 144 3.74 -12.23 0.66
C GLU A 144 3.43 -10.79 0.22
N ILE A 145 3.82 -9.77 1.00
CA ILE A 145 3.56 -8.37 0.62
C ILE A 145 4.42 -7.91 -0.58
N THR A 146 5.53 -8.61 -0.85
CA THR A 146 6.40 -8.36 -2.00
C THR A 146 5.92 -9.07 -3.27
N ALA A 147 5.42 -10.30 -3.15
CA ALA A 147 5.14 -11.19 -4.28
C ALA A 147 3.93 -10.78 -5.12
N VAL A 148 3.15 -9.79 -4.67
CA VAL A 148 2.01 -9.26 -5.43
C VAL A 148 2.52 -8.50 -6.64
N ASN A 149 2.51 -9.15 -7.80
CA ASN A 149 2.56 -8.47 -9.09
C ASN A 149 1.14 -7.97 -9.39
N LEU A 150 0.89 -6.66 -9.23
CA LEU A 150 -0.44 -6.07 -9.43
C LEU A 150 -1.03 -6.35 -10.82
N GLU A 151 -0.19 -6.38 -11.86
CA GLU A 151 -0.64 -6.69 -13.23
C GLU A 151 -1.11 -8.14 -13.33
N GLU A 152 -0.44 -9.08 -12.66
CA GLU A 152 -0.88 -10.48 -12.61
C GLU A 152 -2.08 -10.66 -11.70
N ALA A 153 -2.10 -9.95 -10.57
CA ALA A 153 -3.16 -10.03 -9.57
C ALA A 153 -4.50 -9.51 -10.11
N ILE A 154 -4.50 -8.50 -10.99
CA ILE A 154 -5.76 -7.97 -11.55
C ILE A 154 -6.32 -8.84 -12.68
N ILE A 155 -5.49 -9.62 -13.35
CA ILE A 155 -5.92 -10.53 -14.43
C ILE A 155 -6.85 -11.61 -13.87
N GLY A 156 -8.01 -11.75 -14.50
CA GLY A 156 -9.08 -12.65 -14.06
C GLY A 156 -10.46 -12.09 -14.35
N ALA A 157 -11.48 -12.89 -14.08
CA ALA A 157 -12.88 -12.46 -14.07
C ALA A 157 -13.30 -12.14 -12.63
N TRP A 158 -13.98 -11.02 -12.46
CA TRP A 158 -14.35 -10.45 -11.17
C TRP A 158 -15.84 -10.12 -11.18
N ARG A 159 -16.61 -10.75 -10.31
CA ARG A 159 -18.06 -10.51 -10.16
C ARG A 159 -18.27 -9.47 -9.08
N SER A 160 -19.11 -8.46 -9.34
CA SER A 160 -19.41 -7.46 -8.34
C SER A 160 -20.21 -8.05 -7.18
N THR A 161 -19.87 -7.68 -5.96
CA THR A 161 -20.63 -8.04 -4.76
C THR A 161 -21.83 -7.12 -4.52
N ASP A 162 -21.85 -5.96 -5.20
CA ASP A 162 -22.92 -4.96 -5.09
C ASP A 162 -23.99 -5.14 -6.20
N ASP A 163 -23.63 -5.77 -7.33
CA ASP A 163 -24.53 -6.18 -8.42
C ASP A 163 -24.10 -7.54 -8.99
N GLU A 164 -24.83 -8.60 -8.63
CA GLU A 164 -24.51 -9.99 -9.03
C GLU A 164 -24.51 -10.22 -10.55
N ASN A 165 -25.14 -9.31 -11.32
CA ASN A 165 -25.21 -9.40 -12.77
C ASN A 165 -24.00 -8.74 -13.44
N PHE A 166 -23.18 -7.99 -12.70
CA PHE A 166 -22.03 -7.29 -13.25
C PHE A 166 -20.73 -8.10 -13.05
N THR A 167 -20.11 -8.48 -14.16
CA THR A 167 -18.77 -9.09 -14.17
C THR A 167 -17.81 -8.25 -14.99
N ARG A 168 -16.61 -8.03 -14.47
CA ARG A 168 -15.48 -7.39 -15.15
C ARG A 168 -14.33 -8.37 -15.30
N LYS A 169 -13.84 -8.54 -16.53
CA LYS A 169 -12.69 -9.41 -16.82
C LYS A 169 -11.51 -8.60 -17.32
N PHE A 170 -10.35 -8.77 -16.69
CA PHE A 170 -9.08 -8.23 -17.17
C PHE A 170 -8.25 -9.36 -17.78
N ASP A 171 -7.86 -9.19 -19.04
CA ASP A 171 -7.01 -10.13 -19.76
C ASP A 171 -5.55 -9.65 -19.74
N SER A 172 -4.62 -10.61 -19.80
CA SER A 172 -3.16 -10.37 -19.79
C SER A 172 -2.63 -9.59 -20.99
N ASN A 173 -3.44 -9.42 -22.04
CA ASN A 173 -3.10 -8.61 -23.20
C ASN A 173 -3.50 -7.13 -23.04
N GLY A 174 -3.93 -6.71 -21.85
CA GLY A 174 -4.40 -5.35 -21.57
C GLY A 174 -5.84 -5.09 -21.99
N THR A 175 -6.62 -6.12 -22.34
CA THR A 175 -8.06 -5.98 -22.65
C THR A 175 -8.88 -6.07 -21.37
N VAL A 176 -9.92 -5.25 -21.26
CA VAL A 176 -10.94 -5.37 -20.21
C VAL A 176 -12.32 -5.54 -20.83
N THR A 177 -13.10 -6.46 -20.29
CA THR A 177 -14.46 -6.77 -20.74
C THR A 177 -15.44 -6.67 -19.58
N ASP A 178 -16.40 -5.77 -19.70
CA ASP A 178 -17.52 -5.63 -18.78
C ASP A 178 -18.73 -6.36 -19.35
N THR A 179 -19.36 -7.21 -18.56
CA THR A 179 -20.55 -8.00 -18.92
C THR A 179 -21.66 -7.76 -17.90
N TYR A 180 -22.88 -7.54 -18.39
CA TYR A 180 -24.09 -7.48 -17.58
C TYR A 180 -25.04 -8.64 -17.93
N ASP A 181 -25.21 -9.58 -17.01
CA ASP A 181 -26.16 -10.68 -17.13
C ASP A 181 -27.60 -10.14 -17.23
N GLY A 182 -28.44 -10.79 -18.06
CA GLY A 182 -29.83 -10.38 -18.28
C GLY A 182 -30.07 -9.40 -19.43
N GLN A 183 -29.01 -8.94 -20.10
CA GLN A 183 -29.10 -8.28 -21.40
C GLN A 183 -28.12 -8.97 -22.36
N ASP A 184 -28.64 -9.75 -23.32
CA ASP A 184 -27.86 -10.56 -24.29
C ASP A 184 -26.81 -9.78 -25.13
N LEU A 185 -26.62 -8.48 -24.90
CA LEU A 185 -25.82 -7.57 -25.73
C LEU A 185 -25.04 -6.50 -24.94
N ALA A 186 -25.17 -6.39 -23.62
CA ALA A 186 -24.50 -5.32 -22.86
C ALA A 186 -23.06 -5.74 -22.48
N THR A 187 -22.22 -5.90 -23.51
CA THR A 187 -20.78 -6.12 -23.34
C THR A 187 -20.03 -4.86 -23.77
N SER A 188 -19.22 -4.31 -22.87
CA SER A 188 -18.29 -3.22 -23.18
C SER A 188 -16.87 -3.78 -23.18
N VAL A 189 -16.13 -3.56 -24.27
CA VAL A 189 -14.73 -3.99 -24.39
C VAL A 189 -13.85 -2.76 -24.51
N GLY A 190 -12.77 -2.74 -23.74
CA GLY A 190 -11.81 -1.65 -23.69
C GLY A 190 -10.38 -2.15 -23.44
N SER A 191 -9.49 -1.22 -23.14
CA SER A 191 -8.15 -1.53 -22.63
C SER A 191 -7.99 -1.07 -21.19
N TRP A 192 -7.02 -1.63 -20.48
CA TRP A 192 -6.66 -1.22 -19.13
C TRP A 192 -5.15 -1.06 -18.97
N VAL A 193 -4.75 -0.23 -18.01
CA VAL A 193 -3.36 -0.05 -17.60
C VAL A 193 -3.28 0.41 -16.14
N ILE A 194 -2.28 -0.09 -15.41
CA ILE A 194 -1.95 0.39 -14.07
C ILE A 194 -1.04 1.62 -14.19
N LEU A 195 -1.38 2.68 -13.46
CA LEU A 195 -0.63 3.92 -13.41
C LEU A 195 -0.11 4.17 -12.00
N TYR A 196 1.13 4.63 -11.90
CA TYR A 196 1.76 5.06 -10.64
C TYR A 196 1.96 6.58 -10.57
N ASP A 197 1.72 7.26 -11.69
CA ASP A 197 1.80 8.71 -11.87
C ASP A 197 0.66 9.14 -12.81
N LEU A 198 -0.08 10.18 -12.41
CA LEU A 198 -1.17 10.77 -13.17
C LEU A 198 -0.76 12.05 -13.91
N SER A 199 0.53 12.40 -13.95
CA SER A 199 1.04 13.63 -14.56
C SER A 199 0.70 13.78 -16.06
N GLU A 200 0.50 12.68 -16.77
CA GLU A 200 0.12 12.62 -18.20
C GLU A 200 -1.40 12.47 -18.42
N GLU A 201 -2.18 12.42 -17.34
CA GLU A 201 -3.64 12.21 -17.37
C GLU A 201 -4.39 13.56 -17.18
N PRO A 202 -5.74 13.61 -17.36
CA PRO A 202 -6.48 14.87 -17.24
C PRO A 202 -6.22 15.60 -15.92
N ALA A 203 -5.90 16.90 -16.00
CA ALA A 203 -5.42 17.71 -14.87
C ALA A 203 -6.39 17.87 -13.67
N ASN A 204 -7.64 17.40 -13.80
CA ASN A 204 -8.67 17.53 -12.75
C ASN A 204 -8.89 16.26 -11.93
N LEU A 205 -8.09 15.21 -12.14
CA LEU A 205 -8.20 14.00 -11.33
C LEU A 205 -7.68 14.27 -9.90
N PRO A 206 -8.39 13.80 -8.85
CA PRO A 206 -7.90 13.90 -7.49
C PRO A 206 -6.63 13.05 -7.35
N LEU A 207 -5.53 13.71 -6.96
CA LEU A 207 -4.28 13.04 -6.60
C LEU A 207 -4.42 12.49 -5.18
N ILE A 208 -4.39 11.17 -5.07
CA ILE A 208 -4.33 10.46 -3.80
C ILE A 208 -2.89 10.01 -3.63
N GLU A 209 -2.23 10.57 -2.62
CA GLU A 209 -0.83 10.28 -2.35
C GLU A 209 -0.62 8.78 -2.10
N GLY A 210 0.31 8.18 -2.83
CA GLY A 210 0.63 6.75 -2.69
C GLY A 210 -0.33 5.76 -3.32
N ALA A 211 -1.43 6.23 -3.90
CA ALA A 211 -2.37 5.34 -4.53
C ALA A 211 -1.77 4.69 -5.79
N THR A 212 -2.11 3.42 -5.99
CA THR A 212 -2.00 2.78 -7.31
C THR A 212 -3.27 3.05 -8.08
N TYR A 213 -3.14 3.50 -9.31
CA TYR A 213 -4.27 3.85 -10.15
C TYR A 213 -4.51 2.79 -11.22
N LEU A 214 -5.77 2.62 -11.59
CA LEU A 214 -6.21 1.81 -12.72
C LEU A 214 -6.93 2.73 -13.70
N LYS A 215 -6.42 2.79 -14.93
CA LYS A 215 -7.11 3.43 -16.05
C LYS A 215 -7.76 2.36 -16.91
N ILE A 216 -9.04 2.53 -17.18
CA ILE A 216 -9.81 1.72 -18.13
C ILE A 216 -10.25 2.64 -19.26
N LEU A 217 -9.95 2.27 -20.50
CA LEU A 217 -10.30 3.03 -21.70
C LEU A 217 -11.30 2.26 -22.55
N PHE A 218 -12.53 2.75 -22.61
CA PHE A 218 -13.55 2.30 -23.56
C PHE A 218 -13.54 3.19 -24.81
N ALA A 219 -14.40 2.86 -25.79
CA ALA A 219 -14.46 3.58 -27.07
C ALA A 219 -14.75 5.09 -26.92
N GLU A 220 -15.56 5.47 -25.94
CA GLU A 220 -16.05 6.86 -25.76
C GLU A 220 -15.59 7.53 -24.46
N GLU A 221 -15.01 6.77 -23.52
CA GLU A 221 -14.64 7.31 -22.22
C GLU A 221 -13.43 6.60 -21.61
N ALA A 222 -12.73 7.33 -20.74
CA ALA A 222 -11.72 6.79 -19.85
C ALA A 222 -12.24 6.87 -18.41
N LEU A 223 -12.12 5.76 -17.68
CA LEU A 223 -12.45 5.65 -16.27
C LEU A 223 -11.16 5.52 -15.47
N TYR A 224 -11.07 6.23 -14.36
CA TYR A 224 -9.91 6.23 -13.48
C TYR A 224 -10.32 5.77 -12.08
N PHE A 225 -9.60 4.78 -11.56
CA PHE A 225 -9.83 4.23 -10.22
C PHE A 225 -8.55 4.27 -9.41
N THR A 226 -8.65 4.31 -8.08
CA THR A 226 -7.59 3.74 -7.23
C THR A 226 -7.88 2.27 -6.98
N ILE A 227 -6.84 1.44 -6.97
CA ILE A 227 -6.91 0.07 -6.46
C ILE A 227 -6.71 0.16 -4.94
N SER A 228 -7.79 0.08 -4.16
CA SER A 228 -7.73 0.17 -2.70
C SER A 228 -7.47 -1.18 -2.03
N GLU A 229 -7.89 -2.28 -2.67
CA GLU A 229 -7.62 -3.65 -2.25
C GLU A 229 -7.49 -4.56 -3.48
N ILE A 230 -6.51 -5.46 -3.45
CA ILE A 230 -6.41 -6.56 -4.40
C ILE A 230 -5.77 -7.78 -3.74
N SER A 231 -6.39 -8.94 -3.92
CA SER A 231 -5.89 -10.23 -3.44
C SER A 231 -6.18 -11.32 -4.48
N SER A 232 -5.97 -12.59 -4.11
CA SER A 232 -6.35 -13.72 -4.96
C SER A 232 -7.86 -13.85 -5.16
N ASN A 233 -8.68 -13.28 -4.28
CA ASN A 233 -10.14 -13.44 -4.33
C ASN A 233 -10.93 -12.14 -4.19
N THR A 234 -10.31 -11.03 -3.79
CA THR A 234 -10.97 -9.73 -3.60
C THR A 234 -10.34 -8.66 -4.49
N LEU A 235 -11.17 -7.77 -5.03
CA LEU A 235 -10.74 -6.57 -5.72
C LEU A 235 -11.67 -5.42 -5.33
N GLN A 236 -11.09 -4.31 -4.88
CA GLN A 236 -11.82 -3.08 -4.60
C GLN A 236 -11.23 -1.92 -5.42
N LEU A 237 -12.11 -1.24 -6.14
CA LEU A 237 -11.78 -0.09 -6.96
C LEU A 237 -12.55 1.14 -6.47
N ILE A 238 -11.89 2.26 -6.22
CA ILE A 238 -12.55 3.53 -5.86
C ILE A 238 -12.50 4.46 -7.07
N TYR A 239 -13.66 4.91 -7.54
CA TYR A 239 -13.75 5.74 -8.74
C TYR A 239 -13.32 7.19 -8.44
N LEU A 240 -12.35 7.71 -9.19
CA LEU A 240 -11.76 9.02 -8.90
C LEU A 240 -12.71 10.19 -9.19
N ASP A 241 -13.49 10.13 -10.26
CA ASP A 241 -14.28 11.28 -10.72
C ASP A 241 -15.52 11.56 -9.87
N ARG A 242 -16.21 10.49 -9.45
CA ARG A 242 -17.51 10.59 -8.75
C ARG A 242 -17.46 10.07 -7.31
N GLY A 243 -16.33 9.52 -6.89
CA GLY A 243 -16.25 8.69 -5.69
C GLY A 243 -17.01 7.38 -5.84
N GLY A 244 -17.11 6.65 -4.73
CA GLY A 244 -17.77 5.34 -4.68
C GLY A 244 -16.80 4.18 -4.87
N ALA A 245 -17.04 3.11 -4.12
CA ALA A 245 -16.27 1.88 -4.22
C ALA A 245 -17.05 0.85 -5.05
N LEU A 246 -16.32 0.13 -5.91
CA LEU A 246 -16.77 -1.08 -6.57
C LEU A 246 -16.07 -2.26 -5.91
N ASN A 247 -16.85 -3.18 -5.37
CA ASN A 247 -16.36 -4.37 -4.69
C ASN A 247 -16.60 -5.59 -5.58
N PHE A 248 -15.57 -6.44 -5.69
CA PHE A 248 -15.64 -7.65 -6.49
C PHE A 248 -15.05 -8.85 -5.75
N GLU A 249 -15.61 -10.02 -6.05
CA GLU A 249 -15.03 -11.33 -5.78
C GLU A 249 -14.57 -11.99 -7.09
N ARG A 250 -13.51 -12.79 -7.03
CA ARG A 250 -13.02 -13.50 -8.21
C ARG A 250 -14.01 -14.60 -8.61
N GLU A 251 -14.29 -14.72 -9.90
CA GLU A 251 -15.02 -15.87 -10.43
C GLU A 251 -14.07 -17.07 -10.56
N GLU A 252 -14.49 -18.23 -10.03
CA GLU A 252 -13.78 -19.51 -10.14
C GLU A 252 -13.77 -20.07 -11.57
#